data_AF-A0A4R5G870-F1
#
_entry.id   AF-A0A4R5G870-F1
#
_cell.length_a   1.000
_cell.length_b   1.000
_cell.length_c   1.000
_cell.angle_alpha   90.00
_cell.angle_beta   90.00
_cell.angle_gamma   90.00
#
_symmetry.space_group_name_H-M   'P 1'
#
loop_
_entity.id
_entity.type
_entity.pdbx_description
1 polymer ?
#
loop_
_entity_poly.entity_id
_entity_poly.type
_entity_poly.pdbx_seq_one_letter_code
_entity_poly.pdbx_strand_id
1 'polypeptide(L)'
;MMRTAGPNPLNDLLVRYMRERGIRSVKDLADQLGLQRSTLYDLVRDARPEAGAARRTYPSVPTLITLARALDKPTHELLYLAVPDAPGAPERRSPDDVRRAARDRLRSLSADLPDTETFLRERRAEHGEEL
;
A
#
# COMPACT_ATOMS: atom_id res chain seq x y z
N MET A 1 8.74 19.51 -11.60
CA MET A 1 8.35 19.20 -10.21
C MET A 1 8.97 17.85 -9.84
N MET A 2 9.98 17.83 -8.95
CA MET A 2 10.55 16.59 -8.43
C MET A 2 9.56 15.98 -7.43
N ARG A 3 8.97 14.83 -7.78
CA ARG A 3 8.22 14.00 -6.83
C ARG A 3 9.22 13.49 -5.79
N THR A 4 9.09 13.97 -4.55
CA THR A 4 9.76 13.38 -3.40
C THR A 4 9.37 11.91 -3.33
N ALA A 5 10.37 11.02 -3.24
CA ALA A 5 10.12 9.59 -3.07
C ALA A 5 9.34 9.40 -1.76
N GLY A 6 8.04 9.09 -1.89
CA GLY A 6 7.20 8.70 -0.76
C GLY A 6 7.71 7.40 -0.12
N PRO A 7 7.14 6.99 1.03
CA PRO A 7 7.52 5.77 1.73
C PRO A 7 7.58 4.58 0.77
N ASN A 8 8.68 3.81 0.84
CA ASN A 8 8.90 2.65 -0.03
C ASN A 8 7.88 1.53 0.27
N PRO A 9 6.92 1.23 -0.62
CA PRO A 9 5.86 0.27 -0.32
C PRO A 9 6.37 -1.17 -0.17
N LEU A 10 7.52 -1.49 -0.76
CA LEU A 10 8.17 -2.79 -0.56
C LEU A 10 8.65 -2.94 0.89
N ASN A 11 9.13 -1.86 1.49
CA ASN A 11 9.54 -1.85 2.90
C ASN A 11 8.34 -2.16 3.81
N ASP A 12 7.21 -1.47 3.60
CA ASP A 12 5.99 -1.70 4.39
C ASP A 12 5.53 -3.16 4.30
N LEU A 13 5.64 -3.78 3.12
CA LEU A 13 5.35 -5.20 2.92
C LEU A 13 6.30 -6.11 3.73
N LEU A 14 7.60 -5.83 3.71
CA LEU A 14 8.59 -6.61 4.46
C LEU A 14 8.41 -6.44 5.97
N VAL A 15 8.18 -5.23 6.45
CA VAL A 15 7.91 -4.95 7.87
C VAL A 15 6.64 -5.66 8.33
N ARG A 16 5.58 -5.64 7.51
CA ARG A 16 4.34 -6.37 7.82
C ARG A 16 4.60 -7.87 7.89
N TYR A 17 5.30 -8.43 6.91
CA TYR A 17 5.67 -9.85 6.89
C TYR A 17 6.46 -10.26 8.13
N MET A 18 7.44 -9.44 8.54
CA MET A 18 8.21 -9.69 9.77
C MET A 18 7.32 -9.72 11.01
N ARG A 19 6.38 -8.77 11.13
CA ARG A 19 5.43 -8.72 12.25
C ARG A 19 4.52 -9.94 12.29
N GLU A 20 3.96 -10.33 11.14
CA GLU A 20 3.07 -11.50 11.02
C GLU A 20 3.76 -12.81 11.38
N ARG A 21 5.07 -12.92 11.08
CA ARG A 21 5.89 -14.11 11.34
C ARG A 21 6.63 -14.07 12.68
N GLY A 22 6.48 -13.00 13.46
CA GLY A 22 7.20 -12.83 14.73
C GLY A 22 8.71 -12.64 14.58
N ILE A 23 9.18 -12.24 13.39
CA ILE A 23 10.61 -12.02 13.09
C ILE A 23 11.02 -10.67 13.68
N ARG A 24 11.99 -10.69 14.60
CA ARG A 24 12.36 -9.52 15.41
C ARG A 24 13.41 -8.64 14.76
N SER A 25 14.17 -9.15 13.80
CA SER A 25 15.25 -8.41 13.17
C SER A 25 15.37 -8.69 11.67
N VAL A 26 15.87 -7.70 10.93
CA VAL A 26 16.18 -7.84 9.50
C VAL A 26 17.23 -8.92 9.26
N LYS A 27 18.15 -9.09 10.22
CA LYS A 27 19.14 -10.16 10.20
C LYS A 27 18.47 -11.54 10.17
N ASP A 28 17.51 -11.77 11.07
CA ASP A 28 16.81 -13.06 11.15
C ASP A 28 15.98 -13.32 9.88
N LEU A 29 15.36 -12.27 9.32
CA LEU A 29 14.67 -12.38 8.04
C LEU A 29 15.64 -12.76 6.90
N ALA A 30 16.81 -12.13 6.83
CA ALA A 30 17.83 -12.42 5.81
C ALA A 30 18.32 -13.87 5.92
N ASP A 31 18.61 -14.32 7.15
CA ASP A 31 19.07 -15.68 7.43
C ASP A 31 17.98 -16.70 7.07
N GLN A 32 16.71 -16.42 7.41
CA GLN A 32 15.57 -17.27 7.08
C GLN A 32 15.34 -17.39 5.56
N LEU A 33 15.54 -16.32 4.81
CA LEU A 33 15.32 -16.29 3.36
C LEU A 33 16.57 -16.68 2.54
N GLY A 34 17.70 -16.94 3.19
CA GLY A 34 18.97 -17.20 2.50
C GLY A 34 19.46 -16.00 1.67
N LEU A 35 19.15 -14.78 2.10
CA LEU A 35 19.54 -13.55 1.42
C LEU A 35 20.74 -12.90 2.11
N GLN A 36 21.54 -12.15 1.34
CA GLN A 36 22.63 -11.36 1.93
C GLN A 36 22.04 -10.27 2.83
N ARG A 37 22.51 -10.22 4.08
CA ARG A 37 22.02 -9.26 5.09
C ARG A 37 22.08 -7.81 4.61
N SER A 38 23.18 -7.41 3.97
CA SER A 38 23.34 -6.05 3.42
C SER A 38 22.24 -5.70 2.42
N THR A 39 21.92 -6.62 1.50
CA THR A 39 20.83 -6.43 0.52
C THR A 39 19.50 -6.18 1.21
N LEU A 40 19.17 -6.98 2.23
CA LEU A 40 17.90 -6.82 2.93
C LEU A 40 17.88 -5.56 3.81
N TYR A 41 19.00 -5.21 4.45
CA TYR A 41 19.15 -3.94 5.16
C TYR A 41 18.94 -2.73 4.24
N ASP A 42 19.51 -2.75 3.03
CA ASP A 42 19.34 -1.68 2.05
C ASP A 42 17.88 -1.56 1.57
N LEU A 43 17.17 -2.69 1.46
CA LEU A 43 15.76 -2.72 1.07
C LEU A 43 14.82 -2.22 2.19
N VAL A 44 15.10 -2.57 3.45
CA VAL A 44 14.24 -2.25 4.61
C VAL A 44 14.55 -0.88 5.22
N ARG A 45 15.78 -0.39 5.15
CA ARG A 45 16.14 0.90 5.78
C ARG A 45 15.62 2.12 5.02
N ASP A 46 15.15 1.91 3.79
CA ASP A 46 14.89 2.97 2.82
C ASP A 46 16.20 3.69 2.47
N ALA A 47 16.71 3.48 1.25
CA ALA A 47 17.82 4.24 0.72
C ALA A 47 17.37 5.70 0.53
N ARG A 48 17.28 6.48 1.62
CA ARG A 48 17.26 7.93 1.55
C ARG A 48 18.58 8.33 0.91
N PRO A 49 18.58 8.84 -0.33
CA PRO A 49 19.80 9.38 -0.86
C PRO A 49 20.08 10.65 -0.07
N GLU A 50 21.11 10.62 0.78
CA GLU A 50 21.69 11.85 1.29
C GLU A 50 22.02 12.73 0.08
N ALA A 51 21.68 14.01 0.19
CA ALA A 51 21.68 14.99 -0.90
C ALA A 51 22.94 14.84 -1.79
N GLY A 52 22.75 14.31 -3.00
CA GLY A 52 23.80 14.11 -4.00
C GLY A 52 24.05 12.64 -4.42
N ALA A 53 23.65 11.64 -3.64
CA ALA A 53 23.89 10.23 -3.97
C ALA A 53 22.57 9.43 -4.07
N ALA A 54 21.91 9.52 -5.22
CA ALA A 54 20.68 8.80 -5.58
C ALA A 54 20.85 7.28 -5.71
N ARG A 55 21.57 6.61 -4.79
CA ARG A 55 21.82 5.17 -4.89
C ARG A 55 20.66 4.39 -4.26
N ARG A 56 19.52 4.41 -4.95
CA ARG A 56 18.40 3.50 -4.69
C ARG A 56 18.86 2.08 -5.01
N THR A 57 18.99 1.22 -4.00
CA THR A 57 19.37 -0.17 -4.22
C THR A 57 18.18 -0.92 -4.80
N TYR A 58 18.34 -1.39 -6.03
CA TYR A 58 17.35 -2.26 -6.68
C TYR A 58 17.67 -3.72 -6.37
N PRO A 59 16.70 -4.51 -5.89
CA PRO A 59 16.92 -5.93 -5.66
C PRO A 59 17.19 -6.63 -6.98
N SER A 60 18.13 -7.58 -6.99
CA SER A 60 18.35 -8.44 -8.14
C SER A 60 17.12 -9.30 -8.45
N VAL A 61 16.98 -9.78 -9.70
CA VAL A 61 15.87 -10.67 -10.08
C VAL A 61 15.79 -11.92 -9.18
N PRO A 62 16.90 -12.62 -8.85
CA PRO A 62 16.85 -13.71 -7.88
C PRO A 62 16.33 -13.29 -6.51
N THR A 63 16.72 -12.12 -6.01
CA THR A 63 16.22 -11.57 -4.74
C THR A 63 14.71 -11.33 -4.82
N LEU A 64 14.23 -10.74 -5.91
CA LEU A 64 12.80 -10.52 -6.14
C LEU A 64 12.03 -11.85 -6.16
N ILE A 65 12.56 -12.89 -6.80
CA ILE A 65 11.94 -14.23 -6.83
C ILE A 65 11.86 -14.84 -5.42
N THR A 66 12.94 -14.74 -4.63
CA THR A 66 12.95 -15.22 -3.25
C THR A 66 11.91 -14.50 -2.40
N LEU A 67 11.85 -13.18 -2.49
CA LEU A 67 10.86 -12.37 -1.77
C LEU A 67 9.43 -12.67 -2.25
N ALA A 68 9.23 -12.83 -3.55
CA ALA A 68 7.93 -13.17 -4.15
C ALA A 68 7.37 -14.48 -3.58
N ARG A 69 8.22 -15.51 -3.48
CA ARG A 69 7.85 -16.79 -2.85
C ARG A 69 7.56 -16.65 -1.37
N ALA A 70 8.38 -15.88 -0.64
CA ALA A 70 8.20 -15.69 0.80
C ALA A 70 6.91 -14.93 1.14
N LEU A 71 6.58 -13.91 0.34
CA LEU A 71 5.43 -13.02 0.50
C LEU A 71 4.15 -13.54 -0.15
N ASP A 72 4.21 -14.67 -0.86
CA ASP A 72 3.14 -15.20 -1.69
C ASP A 72 2.57 -14.16 -2.66
N LYS A 73 3.47 -13.57 -3.46
CA LYS A 73 3.14 -12.51 -4.43
C LYS A 73 3.79 -12.74 -5.77
N PRO A 74 3.17 -12.29 -6.88
CA PRO A 74 3.83 -12.27 -8.17
C PRO A 74 5.09 -11.39 -8.17
N THR A 75 6.17 -11.89 -8.80
CA THR A 75 7.47 -11.18 -8.85
C THR A 75 7.36 -9.78 -9.45
N HIS A 76 6.51 -9.59 -10.46
CA HIS A 76 6.33 -8.30 -11.12
C HIS A 76 5.68 -7.26 -10.20
N GLU A 77 4.83 -7.67 -9.25
CA GLU A 77 4.28 -6.73 -8.26
C GLU A 77 5.40 -6.17 -7.39
N LEU A 78 6.32 -7.01 -6.92
CA LEU A 78 7.47 -6.56 -6.12
C LEU A 78 8.41 -5.65 -6.91
N LEU A 79 8.59 -5.92 -8.21
CA LEU A 79 9.33 -5.04 -9.11
C LEU A 79 8.69 -3.64 -9.16
N TYR A 80 7.37 -3.55 -9.36
CA TYR A 80 6.66 -2.27 -9.43
C TYR A 80 6.56 -1.53 -8.08
N LEU A 81 6.71 -2.27 -6.97
CA LEU A 81 6.84 -1.66 -5.65
C LEU A 81 8.22 -1.01 -5.47
N ALA A 82 9.28 -1.71 -5.89
CA ALA A 82 10.67 -1.22 -5.86
C ALA A 82 10.95 -0.12 -6.89
N VAL A 83 10.35 -0.23 -8.09
CA VAL A 83 10.54 0.65 -9.26
C VAL A 83 9.16 1.12 -9.74
N PRO A 84 8.57 2.14 -9.10
CA PRO A 84 7.23 2.63 -9.40
C PRO A 84 7.02 3.13 -10.83
N ASP A 85 8.11 3.52 -11.48
CA ASP A 85 8.18 4.14 -12.80
C ASP A 85 8.63 3.16 -13.90
N ALA A 86 8.74 1.87 -13.58
CA ALA A 86 9.08 0.85 -14.57
C ALA A 86 8.02 0.78 -15.69
N PRO A 87 8.41 0.50 -16.94
CA PRO A 87 7.46 0.25 -18.02
C PRO A 87 6.47 -0.86 -17.65
N GLY A 88 5.18 -0.60 -17.87
CA GLY A 88 4.10 -1.52 -17.51
C GLY A 88 3.68 -1.49 -16.03
N ALA A 89 4.31 -0.67 -15.18
CA ALA A 89 3.84 -0.46 -13.81
C ALA A 89 2.42 0.12 -13.82
N PRO A 90 1.53 -0.35 -12.92
CA PRO A 90 0.20 0.20 -12.82
C PRO A 90 0.26 1.66 -12.39
N GLU A 91 -0.62 2.47 -12.96
CA GLU A 91 -0.69 3.89 -12.66
C GLU A 91 -1.03 4.07 -11.16
N ARG A 92 -0.08 4.61 -10.39
CA ARG A 92 -0.29 4.85 -8.97
C ARG A 92 -1.26 6.01 -8.80
N ARG A 93 -2.50 5.70 -8.42
CA ARG A 93 -3.49 6.70 -8.01
C ARG A 93 -2.96 7.46 -6.80
N SER A 94 -3.04 8.79 -6.83
CA SER A 94 -2.72 9.60 -5.66
C SER A 94 -3.66 9.25 -4.52
N PRO A 95 -3.23 9.33 -3.24
CA PRO A 95 -4.15 9.25 -2.10
C PRO A 95 -5.35 10.19 -2.24
N ASP A 96 -5.17 11.36 -2.85
CA ASP A 96 -6.25 12.31 -3.11
C ASP A 96 -7.23 11.82 -4.17
N ASP A 97 -6.76 11.09 -5.18
CA ASP A 97 -7.61 10.46 -6.20
C ASP A 97 -8.44 9.34 -5.58
N VAL A 98 -7.83 8.55 -4.69
CA VAL A 98 -8.52 7.48 -3.95
C VAL A 98 -9.60 8.07 -3.03
N ARG A 99 -9.27 9.13 -2.26
CA ARG A 99 -10.23 9.82 -1.39
C ARG A 99 -11.38 10.44 -2.20
N ARG A 100 -11.07 11.07 -3.33
CA ARG A 100 -12.07 11.65 -4.23
C ARG A 100 -13.00 10.58 -4.76
N ALA A 101 -12.45 9.50 -5.33
CA ALA A 101 -13.24 8.38 -5.83
C ALA A 101 -14.12 7.73 -4.75
N ALA A 102 -13.62 7.61 -3.51
CA ALA A 102 -14.39 7.09 -2.39
C ALA A 102 -15.56 8.03 -2.01
N ARG A 103 -15.33 9.35 -1.98
CA ARG A 103 -16.39 10.34 -1.75
C ARG A 103 -17.44 10.31 -2.86
N ASP A 104 -17.02 10.23 -4.11
CA ASP A 104 -17.94 10.18 -5.25
C ASP A 104 -18.80 8.91 -5.21
N ARG A 105 -18.19 7.76 -4.86
CA ARG A 105 -18.90 6.49 -4.68
C ARG A 105 -19.92 6.54 -3.53
N LEU A 106 -19.54 7.13 -2.40
CA LEU A 106 -20.45 7.32 -1.26
C LEU A 106 -21.61 8.24 -1.65
N ARG A 107 -21.34 9.32 -2.37
CA ARG A 107 -22.36 10.25 -2.86
C ARG A 107 -23.34 9.58 -3.81
N SER A 108 -22.87 8.72 -4.72
CA SER A 108 -23.76 7.98 -5.61
C SER A 108 -24.63 6.97 -4.85
N LEU A 109 -24.10 6.31 -3.82
CA LEU A 109 -24.87 5.39 -2.99
C LEU A 109 -25.91 6.10 -2.12
N SER A 110 -25.62 7.33 -1.69
CA SER A 110 -26.57 8.15 -0.92
C SER A 110 -27.63 8.83 -1.80
N ALA A 111 -27.47 8.86 -3.12
CA ALA A 111 -28.43 9.50 -4.01
C ALA A 111 -29.75 8.71 -4.11
N ASP A 112 -29.71 7.39 -3.87
CA ASP A 112 -30.88 6.51 -3.89
C ASP A 112 -31.49 6.27 -2.50
N LEU A 113 -30.94 6.87 -1.44
CA LEU A 113 -31.49 6.78 -0.10
C LEU A 113 -32.47 7.94 0.12
N PRO A 114 -33.68 7.70 0.65
CA PRO A 114 -34.55 8.78 1.06
C PRO A 114 -33.80 9.64 2.09
N ASP A 115 -33.87 10.96 1.93
CA ASP A 115 -33.31 11.88 2.92
C ASP A 115 -33.83 11.49 4.30
N THR A 116 -32.99 11.60 5.32
CA THR A 116 -33.32 11.18 6.69
C THR A 116 -34.60 11.88 7.17
N GLU A 117 -34.84 13.12 6.74
CA GLU A 117 -36.08 13.85 7.02
C GLU A 117 -37.29 13.24 6.31
N THR A 118 -37.15 12.80 5.06
CA THR A 118 -38.19 12.09 4.29
C THR A 118 -38.52 10.74 4.94
N PHE A 119 -37.50 9.95 5.28
CA PHE A 119 -37.68 8.66 5.97
C PHE A 119 -38.37 8.81 7.33
N LEU A 120 -37.99 9.83 8.11
CA LEU A 120 -38.63 10.11 9.40
C LEU A 120 -40.06 10.62 9.25
N ARG A 121 -40.36 11.38 8.19
CA ARG A 121 -41.72 11.85 7.88
C ARG A 121 -42.61 10.70 7.42
N GLU A 122 -42.14 9.84 6.53
CA GLU A 122 -42.85 8.62 6.10
C GLU A 122 -43.13 7.70 7.29
N ARG A 123 -42.12 7.44 8.13
CA ARG A 123 -42.27 6.61 9.32
C ARG A 123 -43.25 7.22 10.35
N ARG A 124 -43.28 8.54 10.50
CA ARG A 124 -44.30 9.22 11.34
C ARG A 124 -45.70 9.12 10.75
N ALA A 125 -45.84 9.22 9.43
CA ALA A 125 -47.11 9.05 8.74
C ALA A 125 -47.63 7.61 8.84
N GLU A 126 -46.74 6.62 8.83
CA GLU A 126 -47.09 5.19 9.00
C GLU A 126 -47.46 4.82 10.44
N HIS A 127 -46.85 5.47 11.45
CA HIS A 127 -47.05 5.14 12.86
C HIS A 127 -48.01 6.06 13.62
N GLY A 128 -48.54 7.11 12.98
CA GLY A 128 -49.68 7.88 13.52
C GLY A 128 -49.45 8.46 14.92
N GLU A 129 -48.26 8.95 15.22
CA GLU A 129 -48.03 9.70 16.48
C GLU A 129 -48.23 11.20 16.24
N GLU A 130 -49.44 11.67 16.57
CA GLU A 130 -49.71 13.06 16.91
C GLU A 130 -49.06 13.35 18.29
N LEU A 131 -48.20 14.38 18.35
CA LEU A 131 -47.70 14.94 19.62
C LEU A 131 -48.80 15.71 20.34
#